data_AF-A0A8T2W1F0-F1
#
_entry.id   AF-A0A8T2W1F0-F1
#
_cell.length_a   1.000
_cell.length_b   1.000
_cell.length_c   1.000
_cell.angle_alpha   90.00
_cell.angle_beta   90.00
_cell.angle_gamma   90.00
#
_symmetry.space_group_name_H-M   'P 1'
#
loop_
_entity.id
_entity.type
_entity.pdbx_description
1 polymer ?
#
loop_
_entity_poly.entity_id
_entity_poly.type
_entity_poly.pdbx_seq_one_letter_code
_entity_poly.pdbx_strand_id
1 'polypeptide(L)'
;MRTLYSNTLYNHALSKSTKGNSARLLQAPRQKINAHLSRRRSTTRTCASSNEDGSLSYSSIVFEDFHSAAKALQAQEDYKLLMQQPDPDFLTGAILIAQHRHPDASLTTARDIIDDLAEQIIPKLPESRYPLKIVDTISKHLYEECGFEGASDYYSPDNSCINYVLEERTGIPITLSLMYMEVAKRCEFELHGVNIPGHFFLSPTDPELEFFIDAYNGGKISFLEDAAETLENIYGRSVKLDPGFLQRKDQIPSRVFFTRMLNNLKAIYAARKDYLAALQMSTYLRATRPGDLEEIRETGYILYHLKRYAECAEALIEYLERAPDDAQDVAKVKRVLQKLKGAHDGDDLAGNDSGIDE
;
A
#
# COMPACT_ATOMS: atom_id res chain seq x y z
N MET A 1 2.59 -1.14 34.92
CA MET A 1 4.04 -1.13 35.21
C MET A 1 4.74 -2.15 34.31
N ARG A 2 5.56 -1.64 33.39
CA ARG A 2 6.75 -2.24 32.72
C ARG A 2 6.78 -3.73 32.37
N THR A 3 6.90 -4.01 31.06
CA THR A 3 8.02 -4.68 30.33
C THR A 3 7.68 -4.56 28.83
N LEU A 4 8.37 -3.90 27.89
CA LEU A 4 9.80 -3.78 27.51
C LEU A 4 10.51 -5.13 27.34
N TYR A 5 10.51 -5.65 26.10
CA TYR A 5 11.51 -6.58 25.54
C TYR A 5 11.69 -6.17 24.06
N SER A 6 12.66 -5.32 23.72
CA SER A 6 14.13 -5.50 23.61
C SER A 6 14.55 -6.03 22.23
N ASN A 7 14.94 -5.08 21.38
CA ASN A 7 15.40 -5.23 20.00
C ASN A 7 16.89 -5.64 19.91
N THR A 8 17.39 -6.47 20.83
CA THR A 8 18.83 -6.64 21.08
C THR A 8 19.46 -7.88 20.43
N LEU A 9 18.81 -8.50 19.43
CA LEU A 9 19.38 -9.66 18.70
C LEU A 9 19.74 -9.38 17.24
N TYR A 10 19.39 -8.21 16.69
CA TYR A 10 19.64 -7.92 15.28
C TYR A 10 21.08 -7.47 14.96
N ASN A 11 21.83 -6.99 15.96
CA ASN A 11 23.16 -6.38 15.73
C ASN A 11 24.37 -7.33 15.85
N HIS A 12 24.17 -8.63 16.12
CA HIS A 12 25.31 -9.56 16.25
C HIS A 12 25.63 -10.38 14.98
N ALA A 13 24.78 -10.34 13.95
CA ALA A 13 24.95 -11.19 12.76
C ALA A 13 25.79 -10.59 11.61
N LEU A 14 26.25 -9.34 11.72
CA LEU A 14 26.90 -8.63 10.60
C LEU A 14 28.44 -8.46 10.70
N SER A 15 29.13 -9.10 11.65
CA SER A 15 30.59 -8.90 11.82
C SER A 15 31.50 -10.06 11.42
N LYS A 16 30.99 -11.10 10.74
CA LYS A 16 31.86 -12.18 10.22
C LYS A 16 31.42 -12.68 8.85
N SER A 17 31.88 -12.02 7.79
CA SER A 17 32.42 -12.66 6.60
C SER A 17 32.83 -11.58 5.60
N THR A 18 34.07 -11.11 5.73
CA THR A 18 34.78 -10.48 4.61
C THR A 18 35.63 -11.54 3.93
N LYS A 19 35.75 -11.38 2.60
CA LYS A 19 36.77 -11.90 1.67
C LYS A 19 36.40 -13.14 0.86
N GLY A 20 36.18 -12.91 -0.44
CA GLY A 20 36.47 -13.90 -1.47
C GLY A 20 35.68 -13.77 -2.77
N ASN A 21 36.32 -13.20 -3.78
CA ASN A 21 36.06 -13.34 -5.23
C ASN A 21 34.91 -12.56 -5.88
N SER A 22 35.31 -11.37 -6.33
CA SER A 22 34.86 -10.72 -7.55
C SER A 22 34.96 -11.61 -8.80
N ALA A 23 34.07 -11.35 -9.75
CA ALA A 23 34.20 -11.61 -11.20
C ALA A 23 34.10 -13.05 -11.70
N ARG A 24 32.87 -13.47 -12.07
CA ARG A 24 32.51 -14.13 -13.36
C ARG A 24 31.09 -14.68 -13.27
N LEU A 25 30.17 -14.09 -14.05
CA LEU A 25 29.10 -14.75 -14.82
C LEU A 25 28.08 -13.71 -15.29
N LEU A 26 28.55 -12.78 -16.12
CA LEU A 26 27.74 -12.17 -17.17
C LEU A 26 28.09 -12.93 -18.45
N GLN A 27 27.15 -13.73 -18.99
CA GLN A 27 26.89 -13.98 -20.42
C GLN A 27 26.05 -15.27 -20.66
N ALA A 28 24.73 -15.05 -20.87
CA ALA A 28 23.79 -15.72 -21.80
C ALA A 28 23.41 -17.23 -21.63
N PRO A 29 22.30 -17.73 -22.26
CA PRO A 29 21.24 -17.07 -23.03
C PRO A 29 19.78 -17.38 -22.60
N ARG A 30 18.89 -16.43 -22.93
CA ARG A 30 17.42 -16.56 -22.96
C ARG A 30 16.98 -17.67 -23.92
N GLN A 31 16.64 -18.86 -23.43
CA GLN A 31 15.79 -19.83 -24.14
C GLN A 31 15.49 -21.00 -23.20
N LYS A 32 14.29 -20.99 -22.57
CA LYS A 32 13.51 -22.16 -22.08
C LYS A 32 12.32 -21.69 -21.24
N ILE A 33 11.43 -20.90 -21.84
CA ILE A 33 10.06 -20.71 -21.36
C ILE A 33 9.16 -20.84 -22.59
N ASN A 34 9.02 -22.06 -23.12
CA ASN A 34 8.09 -22.39 -24.20
C ASN A 34 7.89 -23.91 -24.30
N ALA A 35 7.55 -24.58 -23.19
CA ALA A 35 7.25 -26.02 -23.23
C ALA A 35 6.17 -26.52 -22.25
N HIS A 36 5.43 -25.64 -21.55
CA HIS A 36 4.37 -26.07 -20.63
C HIS A 36 2.97 -25.49 -20.89
N LEU A 37 2.73 -24.84 -22.04
CA LEU A 37 1.43 -24.25 -22.38
C LEU A 37 0.64 -24.98 -23.48
N SER A 38 1.05 -26.19 -23.88
CA SER A 38 0.36 -26.95 -24.94
C SER A 38 -0.72 -27.93 -24.45
N ARG A 39 -1.13 -27.90 -23.17
CA ARG A 39 -2.25 -28.71 -22.66
C ARG A 39 -3.16 -27.95 -21.70
N ARG A 40 -3.99 -27.05 -22.25
CA ARG A 40 -5.33 -26.70 -21.76
C ARG A 40 -6.01 -25.82 -22.82
N ARG A 41 -6.62 -26.45 -23.81
CA ARG A 41 -7.65 -25.84 -24.67
C ARG A 41 -9.02 -26.17 -24.05
N SER A 42 -10.00 -25.29 -24.33
CA SER A 42 -11.39 -25.24 -23.84
C SER A 42 -11.53 -24.37 -22.57
N THR A 43 -12.31 -23.29 -22.52
CA THR A 43 -13.35 -22.74 -23.40
C THR A 43 -13.39 -21.21 -23.20
N THR A 44 -12.98 -20.45 -24.21
CA THR A 44 -13.37 -19.04 -24.38
C THR A 44 -14.07 -18.92 -25.72
N ARG A 45 -15.33 -18.50 -25.68
CA ARG A 45 -16.17 -18.34 -26.86
C ARG A 45 -15.75 -17.04 -27.54
N THR A 46 -14.81 -17.11 -28.46
CA THR A 46 -14.36 -16.00 -29.30
C THR A 46 -15.43 -15.71 -30.36
N CYS A 47 -16.09 -14.55 -30.26
CA CYS A 47 -16.82 -14.01 -31.40
C CYS A 47 -15.81 -13.28 -32.30
N ALA A 48 -15.25 -13.99 -33.28
CA ALA A 48 -14.47 -13.38 -34.34
C ALA A 48 -15.44 -12.89 -35.44
N SER A 49 -15.58 -11.58 -35.63
CA SER A 49 -16.15 -11.03 -36.85
C SER A 49 -15.04 -10.93 -37.90
N SER A 50 -15.24 -11.55 -39.05
CA SER A 50 -14.35 -11.44 -40.20
C SER A 50 -14.55 -10.09 -40.90
N ASN A 51 -13.46 -9.41 -41.23
CA ASN A 51 -13.50 -8.36 -42.25
C ASN A 51 -13.44 -9.04 -43.64
N GLU A 52 -14.01 -8.38 -44.66
CA GLU A 52 -14.20 -8.93 -46.02
C GLU A 52 -12.91 -9.33 -46.76
N ASP A 53 -11.72 -9.03 -46.21
CA ASP A 53 -10.41 -9.31 -46.82
C ASP A 53 -9.64 -10.50 -46.21
N GLY A 54 -10.22 -11.20 -45.23
CA GLY A 54 -9.59 -12.38 -44.61
C GLY A 54 -8.42 -12.08 -43.67
N SER A 55 -8.18 -10.81 -43.32
CA SER A 55 -7.25 -10.45 -42.27
C SER A 55 -7.86 -10.66 -40.87
N LEU A 56 -7.17 -11.39 -40.00
CA LEU A 56 -7.53 -11.50 -38.58
C LEU A 56 -7.19 -10.17 -37.90
N SER A 57 -8.18 -9.33 -37.63
CA SER A 57 -8.03 -8.25 -36.66
C SER A 57 -7.94 -8.86 -35.25
N TYR A 58 -6.72 -9.06 -34.76
CA TYR A 58 -6.51 -9.21 -33.33
C TYR A 58 -6.81 -7.84 -32.71
N SER A 59 -8.00 -7.70 -32.14
CA SER A 59 -8.54 -6.44 -31.62
C SER A 59 -7.54 -5.75 -30.68
N SER A 60 -7.29 -4.47 -30.90
CA SER A 60 -6.45 -3.56 -30.10
C SER A 60 -6.65 -3.71 -28.59
N ILE A 61 -7.87 -4.01 -28.15
CA ILE A 61 -8.28 -4.22 -26.75
C ILE A 61 -7.47 -5.35 -26.07
N VAL A 62 -7.19 -6.47 -26.75
CA VAL A 62 -6.46 -7.61 -26.16
C VAL A 62 -4.97 -7.28 -25.97
N PHE A 63 -4.44 -6.36 -26.78
CA PHE A 63 -3.05 -5.92 -26.68
C PHE A 63 -2.84 -4.89 -25.56
N GLU A 64 -3.82 -4.00 -25.37
CA GLU A 64 -3.83 -3.01 -24.27
C GLU A 64 -3.89 -3.69 -22.89
N ASP A 65 -4.74 -4.71 -22.72
CA ASP A 65 -4.86 -5.46 -21.46
C ASP A 65 -3.55 -6.18 -21.08
N PHE A 66 -2.83 -6.73 -22.07
CA PHE A 66 -1.56 -7.42 -21.83
C PHE A 66 -0.45 -6.43 -21.44
N HIS A 67 -0.41 -5.27 -22.09
CA HIS A 67 0.58 -4.24 -21.79
C HIS A 67 0.38 -3.62 -20.41
N SER A 68 -0.88 -3.36 -20.05
CA SER A 68 -1.30 -2.91 -18.71
C SER A 68 -0.88 -3.91 -17.62
N ALA A 69 -1.17 -5.20 -17.81
CA ALA A 69 -0.78 -6.24 -16.87
C ALA A 69 0.74 -6.38 -16.72
N ALA A 70 1.49 -6.25 -17.83
CA ALA A 70 2.95 -6.29 -17.80
C ALA A 70 3.56 -5.12 -17.01
N LYS A 71 3.01 -3.91 -17.14
CA LYS A 71 3.41 -2.73 -16.37
C LYS A 71 3.14 -2.91 -14.88
N ALA A 72 1.95 -3.38 -14.52
CA ALA A 72 1.60 -3.64 -13.13
C ALA A 72 2.52 -4.70 -12.49
N LEU A 73 2.91 -5.74 -13.24
CA LEU A 73 3.86 -6.74 -12.75
C LEU A 73 5.28 -6.16 -12.59
N GLN A 74 5.73 -5.34 -13.53
CA GLN A 74 7.01 -4.65 -13.42
C GLN A 74 7.04 -3.74 -12.19
N ALA A 75 5.95 -3.01 -11.92
CA ALA A 75 5.81 -2.17 -10.74
C ALA A 75 5.97 -2.95 -9.42
N GLN A 76 5.46 -4.19 -9.36
CA GLN A 76 5.65 -5.07 -8.20
C GLN A 76 7.12 -5.46 -8.00
N GLU A 77 7.85 -5.77 -9.08
CA GLU A 77 9.27 -6.08 -8.99
C GLU A 77 10.10 -4.85 -8.58
N ASP A 78 9.79 -3.69 -9.15
CA ASP A 78 10.44 -2.42 -8.79
C ASP A 78 10.15 -2.05 -7.33
N TYR A 79 8.93 -2.32 -6.84
CA TYR A 79 8.57 -2.12 -5.44
C TYR A 79 9.33 -3.06 -4.51
N LYS A 80 9.53 -4.33 -4.89
CA LYS A 80 10.37 -5.26 -4.12
C LYS A 80 11.81 -4.76 -4.00
N LEU A 81 12.37 -4.22 -5.09
CA LEU A 81 13.71 -3.62 -5.08
C LEU A 81 13.77 -2.37 -4.21
N LEU A 82 12.76 -1.50 -4.30
CA LEU A 82 12.62 -0.33 -3.42
C LEU A 82 12.57 -0.75 -1.94
N MET A 83 11.82 -1.81 -1.62
CA MET A 83 11.74 -2.37 -0.27
C MET A 83 13.02 -3.09 0.20
N GLN A 84 14.10 -3.15 -0.59
CA GLN A 84 15.41 -3.60 -0.10
C GLN A 84 16.29 -2.43 0.36
N GLN A 85 15.87 -1.19 0.08
CA GLN A 85 16.58 0.01 0.51
C GLN A 85 16.35 0.28 2.02
N PRO A 86 17.33 0.90 2.70
CA PRO A 86 17.22 1.20 4.13
C PRO A 86 16.12 2.25 4.40
N ASP A 87 16.00 3.24 3.52
CA ASP A 87 15.01 4.31 3.62
C ASP A 87 14.28 4.49 2.27
N PRO A 88 13.24 3.68 2.00
CA PRO A 88 12.48 3.76 0.77
C PRO A 88 11.77 5.11 0.60
N ASP A 89 11.94 5.75 -0.56
CA ASP A 89 11.27 7.01 -0.89
C ASP A 89 9.73 6.88 -0.92
N PHE A 90 9.03 7.78 -0.21
CA PHE A 90 7.59 7.73 -0.04
C PHE A 90 6.84 7.88 -1.38
N LEU A 91 7.17 8.90 -2.16
CA LEU A 91 6.51 9.18 -3.44
C LEU A 91 6.74 8.05 -4.45
N THR A 92 7.97 7.56 -4.57
CA THR A 92 8.30 6.42 -5.44
C THR A 92 7.48 5.19 -5.06
N GLY A 93 7.43 4.82 -3.78
CA GLY A 93 6.66 3.67 -3.33
C GLY A 93 5.16 3.83 -3.55
N ALA A 94 4.61 5.03 -3.32
CA ALA A 94 3.19 5.30 -3.55
C ALA A 94 2.81 5.22 -5.04
N ILE A 95 3.68 5.68 -5.95
CA ILE A 95 3.47 5.54 -7.40
C ILE A 95 3.51 4.08 -7.82
N LEU A 96 4.51 3.31 -7.37
CA LEU A 96 4.62 1.88 -7.68
C LEU A 96 3.43 1.07 -7.13
N ILE A 97 2.87 1.48 -5.99
CA ILE A 97 1.61 0.94 -5.49
C ILE A 97 0.48 1.34 -6.44
N ALA A 98 0.32 2.61 -6.78
CA ALA A 98 -0.75 3.10 -7.65
C ALA A 98 -0.80 2.42 -9.03
N GLN A 99 0.36 1.99 -9.55
CA GLN A 99 0.47 1.27 -10.83
C GLN A 99 -0.28 -0.07 -10.89
N HIS A 100 -0.74 -0.63 -9.76
CA HIS A 100 -1.67 -1.76 -9.78
C HIS A 100 -3.00 -1.45 -10.48
N ARG A 101 -3.42 -0.17 -10.44
CA ARG A 101 -4.70 0.33 -10.97
C ARG A 101 -4.51 1.35 -12.08
N HIS A 102 -3.43 2.13 -12.00
CA HIS A 102 -3.03 3.13 -12.98
C HIS A 102 -1.68 2.75 -13.57
N PRO A 103 -1.59 1.76 -14.48
CA PRO A 103 -0.31 1.24 -14.99
C PRO A 103 0.61 2.30 -15.59
N ASP A 104 0.05 3.41 -16.05
CA ASP A 104 0.76 4.55 -16.64
C ASP A 104 1.13 5.64 -15.61
N ALA A 105 0.82 5.46 -14.33
CA ALA A 105 1.20 6.38 -13.27
C ALA A 105 2.73 6.60 -13.29
N SER A 106 3.12 7.87 -13.34
CA SER A 106 4.49 8.30 -13.61
C SER A 106 5.04 9.06 -12.41
N LEU A 107 6.18 8.60 -11.90
CA LEU A 107 6.89 9.28 -10.82
C LEU A 107 7.35 10.67 -11.24
N THR A 108 7.80 10.83 -12.49
CA THR A 108 8.21 12.12 -13.03
C THR A 108 7.03 13.08 -13.04
N THR A 109 5.90 12.67 -13.59
CA THR A 109 4.69 13.52 -13.64
C THR A 109 4.22 13.90 -12.24
N ALA A 110 4.21 12.97 -11.29
CA ALA A 110 3.85 13.27 -9.92
C ALA A 110 4.82 14.27 -9.25
N ARG A 111 6.12 14.14 -9.51
CA ARG A 111 7.13 15.09 -9.02
C ARG A 111 6.94 16.47 -9.63
N ASP A 112 6.75 16.56 -10.94
CA ASP A 112 6.56 17.83 -11.64
C ASP A 112 5.34 18.58 -11.09
N ILE A 113 4.21 17.90 -10.86
CA ILE A 113 3.02 18.51 -10.24
C ILE A 113 3.33 19.03 -8.83
N ILE A 114 4.05 18.26 -8.01
CA ILE A 114 4.39 18.66 -6.64
C ILE A 114 5.40 19.82 -6.64
N ASP A 115 6.38 19.82 -7.56
CA ASP A 115 7.33 20.90 -7.78
C ASP A 115 6.57 22.19 -8.16
N ASP A 116 5.65 22.13 -9.13
CA ASP A 116 4.81 23.26 -9.56
C ASP A 116 3.95 23.84 -8.43
N LEU A 117 3.39 22.99 -7.56
CA LEU A 117 2.65 23.43 -6.37
C LEU A 117 3.57 24.18 -5.40
N ALA A 118 4.76 23.63 -5.13
CA ALA A 118 5.71 24.25 -4.21
C ALA A 118 6.26 25.58 -4.76
N GLU A 119 6.57 25.66 -6.05
CA GLU A 119 7.03 26.89 -6.71
C GLU A 119 6.03 28.04 -6.59
N GLN A 120 4.72 27.74 -6.60
CA GLN A 120 3.66 28.72 -6.38
C GLN A 120 3.50 29.14 -4.90
N ILE A 121 3.88 28.28 -3.96
CA ILE A 121 3.80 28.55 -2.52
C ILE A 121 5.00 29.35 -2.04
N ILE A 122 6.22 29.01 -2.46
CA ILE A 122 7.48 29.61 -1.99
C ILE A 122 7.46 31.15 -1.96
N PRO A 123 7.01 31.88 -3.01
CA PRO A 123 7.00 33.34 -2.99
C PRO A 123 5.94 33.94 -2.03
N LYS A 124 4.97 33.14 -1.57
CA LYS A 124 3.94 33.55 -0.62
C LYS A 124 4.34 33.29 0.83
N LEU A 125 5.41 32.52 1.06
CA LEU A 125 5.86 32.19 2.41
C LEU A 125 6.25 33.46 3.18
N PRO A 126 5.96 33.50 4.49
CA PRO A 126 6.29 34.66 5.30
C PRO A 126 7.82 34.85 5.41
N GLU A 127 8.29 36.10 5.37
CA GLU A 127 9.71 36.43 5.54
C GLU A 127 10.27 35.84 6.86
N SER A 128 9.50 35.95 7.94
CA SER A 128 9.78 35.25 9.18
C SER A 128 9.11 33.87 9.15
N ARG A 129 9.93 32.82 9.16
CA ARG A 129 9.57 31.41 9.05
C ARG A 129 8.87 30.87 10.31
N TYR A 130 7.82 31.54 10.77
CA TYR A 130 6.97 31.06 11.87
C TYR A 130 6.21 29.81 11.40
N PRO A 131 6.36 28.64 12.07
CA PRO A 131 5.81 27.36 11.60
C PRO A 131 4.31 27.39 11.30
N LEU A 132 3.50 27.97 12.18
CA LEU A 132 2.05 28.06 11.98
C LEU A 132 1.67 28.90 10.75
N LYS A 133 2.45 29.95 10.43
CA LYS A 133 2.21 30.76 9.23
C LYS A 133 2.65 30.04 7.95
N ILE A 134 3.70 29.23 8.02
CA ILE A 134 4.12 28.38 6.90
C ILE A 134 3.00 27.38 6.58
N VAL A 135 2.48 26.69 7.61
CA VAL A 135 1.39 25.72 7.47
C VAL A 135 0.12 26.39 6.95
N ASP A 136 -0.26 27.55 7.47
CA ASP A 136 -1.41 28.33 6.98
C ASP A 136 -1.23 28.72 5.50
N THR A 137 -0.03 29.13 5.09
CA THR A 137 0.26 29.49 3.69
C THR A 137 0.16 28.30 2.75
N ILE A 138 0.77 27.16 3.13
CA ILE A 138 0.69 25.91 2.36
C ILE A 138 -0.76 25.45 2.26
N SER A 139 -1.48 25.42 3.38
CA SER A 139 -2.88 24.95 3.43
C SER A 139 -3.80 25.83 2.59
N LYS A 140 -3.70 27.16 2.69
CA LYS A 140 -4.49 28.06 1.85
C LYS A 140 -4.27 27.80 0.36
N HIS A 141 -3.02 27.67 -0.07
CA HIS A 141 -2.76 27.41 -1.47
C HIS A 141 -3.32 26.04 -1.91
N LEU A 142 -3.04 24.97 -1.17
CA LEU A 142 -3.49 23.63 -1.55
C LEU A 142 -5.02 23.51 -1.52
N TYR A 143 -5.69 23.97 -0.47
CA TYR A 143 -7.11 23.68 -0.27
C TYR A 143 -8.03 24.79 -0.79
N GLU A 144 -7.65 26.06 -0.66
CA GLU A 144 -8.51 27.18 -1.12
C GLU A 144 -8.24 27.57 -2.57
N GLU A 145 -6.96 27.59 -3.01
CA GLU A 145 -6.62 28.01 -4.37
C GLU A 145 -6.59 26.84 -5.36
N CYS A 146 -5.98 25.70 -4.98
CA CYS A 146 -5.89 24.53 -5.86
C CYS A 146 -7.12 23.61 -5.75
N GLY A 147 -7.87 23.67 -4.64
CA GLY A 147 -9.09 22.88 -4.46
C GLY A 147 -8.85 21.42 -4.09
N PHE A 148 -7.76 21.11 -3.37
CA PHE A 148 -7.63 19.80 -2.74
C PHE A 148 -8.72 19.59 -1.67
N GLU A 149 -9.20 18.37 -1.51
CA GLU A 149 -10.20 18.04 -0.50
C GLU A 149 -10.19 16.57 -0.06
N GLY A 150 -10.73 16.33 1.14
CA GLY A 150 -10.97 14.99 1.66
C GLY A 150 -12.08 14.27 0.89
N ALA A 151 -11.80 13.03 0.48
CA ALA A 151 -12.75 12.20 -0.27
C ALA A 151 -14.00 11.82 0.54
N SER A 152 -15.18 12.19 0.06
CA SER A 152 -16.44 11.71 0.63
C SER A 152 -16.65 10.20 0.42
N ASP A 153 -16.27 9.66 -0.74
CA ASP A 153 -16.17 8.22 -0.97
C ASP A 153 -14.83 7.67 -0.49
N TYR A 154 -14.74 7.46 0.82
CA TYR A 154 -13.55 6.90 1.47
C TYR A 154 -13.16 5.51 0.92
N TYR A 155 -14.13 4.78 0.37
CA TYR A 155 -13.94 3.39 -0.06
C TYR A 155 -13.61 3.25 -1.54
N SER A 156 -13.41 4.34 -2.29
CA SER A 156 -12.83 4.27 -3.63
C SER A 156 -11.33 3.98 -3.57
N PRO A 157 -10.83 2.91 -4.24
CA PRO A 157 -9.40 2.64 -4.33
C PRO A 157 -8.60 3.78 -4.98
N ASP A 158 -9.22 4.55 -5.87
CA ASP A 158 -8.58 5.67 -6.58
C ASP A 158 -8.13 6.76 -5.61
N ASN A 159 -8.90 7.02 -4.56
CA ASN A 159 -8.54 8.00 -3.52
C ASN A 159 -7.31 7.58 -2.69
N SER A 160 -6.86 6.32 -2.81
CA SER A 160 -5.62 5.80 -2.25
C SER A 160 -4.42 5.82 -3.22
N CYS A 161 -4.61 6.27 -4.46
CA CYS A 161 -3.57 6.31 -5.50
C CYS A 161 -3.06 7.74 -5.69
N ILE A 162 -1.77 8.00 -5.38
CA ILE A 162 -1.24 9.37 -5.37
C ILE A 162 -1.32 10.09 -6.73
N ASN A 163 -1.19 9.36 -7.85
CA ASN A 163 -1.34 9.95 -9.19
C ASN A 163 -2.76 10.51 -9.39
N TYR A 164 -3.77 9.76 -8.96
CA TYR A 164 -5.18 10.16 -9.05
C TYR A 164 -5.46 11.34 -8.12
N VAL A 165 -4.94 11.30 -6.89
CA VAL A 165 -5.11 12.40 -5.92
C VAL A 165 -4.50 13.71 -6.42
N LEU A 166 -3.35 13.66 -7.10
CA LEU A 166 -2.72 14.86 -7.68
C LEU A 166 -3.52 15.44 -8.86
N GLU A 167 -4.20 14.60 -9.62
CA GLU A 167 -5.01 15.00 -10.78
C GLU A 167 -6.41 15.49 -10.37
N GLU A 168 -7.13 14.67 -9.62
CA GLU A 168 -8.52 14.91 -9.21
C GLU A 168 -8.63 15.75 -7.94
N ARG A 169 -7.52 15.96 -7.24
CA ARG A 169 -7.42 16.77 -6.01
C ARG A 169 -8.24 16.23 -4.83
N THR A 170 -8.75 15.02 -4.93
CA THR A 170 -9.52 14.35 -3.88
C THR A 170 -8.80 13.11 -3.37
N GLY A 171 -8.67 12.94 -2.05
CA GLY A 171 -7.95 11.81 -1.48
C GLY A 171 -8.36 11.41 -0.06
N ILE A 172 -7.82 10.29 0.42
CA ILE A 172 -7.99 9.84 1.82
C ILE A 172 -6.86 10.41 2.71
N PRO A 173 -6.97 10.34 4.06
CA PRO A 173 -6.01 11.01 4.95
C PRO A 173 -4.55 10.69 4.64
N ILE A 174 -4.21 9.41 4.45
CA ILE A 174 -2.81 9.01 4.21
C ILE A 174 -2.26 9.52 2.86
N THR A 175 -3.08 9.62 1.82
CA THR A 175 -2.62 10.07 0.49
C THR A 175 -2.54 11.59 0.39
N LEU A 176 -3.49 12.32 0.98
CA LEU A 176 -3.40 13.78 1.13
C LEU A 176 -2.22 14.17 2.01
N SER A 177 -1.97 13.43 3.10
CA SER A 177 -0.78 13.66 3.92
C SER A 177 0.53 13.42 3.17
N LEU A 178 0.59 12.45 2.26
CA LEU A 178 1.77 12.25 1.41
C LEU A 178 2.00 13.46 0.50
N MET A 179 0.96 13.90 -0.22
CA MET A 179 1.04 15.07 -1.09
C MET A 179 1.49 16.30 -0.29
N TYR A 180 0.86 16.56 0.85
CA TYR A 180 1.17 17.70 1.70
C TYR A 180 2.62 17.64 2.19
N MET A 181 3.08 16.48 2.67
CA MET A 181 4.46 16.29 3.15
C MET A 181 5.49 16.54 2.04
N GLU A 182 5.24 16.05 0.82
CA GLU A 182 6.12 16.27 -0.34
C GLU A 182 6.18 17.74 -0.78
N VAL A 183 5.07 18.47 -0.71
CA VAL A 183 5.02 19.92 -0.96
C VAL A 183 5.75 20.68 0.15
N ALA A 184 5.44 20.39 1.42
CA ALA A 184 6.04 21.07 2.57
C ALA A 184 7.57 20.91 2.60
N LYS A 185 8.07 19.72 2.25
CA LYS A 185 9.50 19.45 2.10
C LYS A 185 10.18 20.41 1.11
N ARG A 186 9.56 20.69 -0.03
CA ARG A 186 10.08 21.67 -1.02
C ARG A 186 10.00 23.11 -0.53
N CYS A 187 9.05 23.40 0.36
CA CYS A 187 8.99 24.67 1.09
C CYS A 187 9.98 24.74 2.26
N GLU A 188 10.89 23.77 2.40
CA GLU A 188 11.87 23.65 3.49
C GLU A 188 11.22 23.51 4.87
N PHE A 189 10.05 22.86 4.92
CA PHE A 189 9.31 22.58 6.15
C PHE A 189 9.11 21.08 6.32
N GLU A 190 10.01 20.46 7.09
CA GLU A 190 10.03 19.02 7.30
C GLU A 190 8.88 18.57 8.21
N LEU A 191 8.08 17.65 7.68
CA LEU A 191 6.94 17.03 8.36
C LEU A 191 7.15 15.51 8.40
N HIS A 192 6.53 14.87 9.39
CA HIS A 192 6.41 13.43 9.43
C HIS A 192 4.96 13.01 9.66
N GLY A 193 4.60 11.83 9.18
CA GLY A 193 3.28 11.27 9.41
C GLY A 193 3.11 10.74 10.83
N VAL A 194 1.91 10.93 11.38
CA VAL A 194 1.50 10.39 12.67
C VAL A 194 0.35 9.43 12.42
N ASN A 195 0.67 8.14 12.48
CA ASN A 195 -0.30 7.08 12.26
C ASN A 195 -1.17 6.88 13.51
N ILE A 196 -2.44 7.24 13.39
CA ILE A 196 -3.46 6.96 14.40
C ILE A 196 -4.44 5.95 13.79
N PRO A 197 -4.99 5.00 14.56
CA PRO A 197 -6.10 4.21 14.03
C PRO A 197 -7.23 5.18 13.58
N GLY A 198 -7.98 4.83 12.53
CA GLY A 198 -9.07 5.66 12.02
C GLY A 198 -8.68 6.92 11.23
N HIS A 199 -7.54 7.57 11.52
CA HIS A 199 -7.13 8.82 10.85
C HIS A 199 -5.62 8.94 10.66
N PHE A 200 -5.14 9.88 9.84
CA PHE A 200 -3.72 10.10 9.64
C PHE A 200 -3.41 11.60 9.70
N PHE A 201 -2.47 11.98 10.57
CA PHE A 201 -2.05 13.36 10.75
C PHE A 201 -0.62 13.55 10.26
N LEU A 202 -0.21 14.80 10.08
CA LEU A 202 1.19 15.19 9.98
C LEU A 202 1.59 15.97 11.23
N SER A 203 2.88 15.98 11.55
CA SER A 203 3.46 16.80 12.61
C SER A 203 4.84 17.31 12.16
N PRO A 204 5.27 18.50 12.59
CA PRO A 204 6.65 18.94 12.37
C PRO A 204 7.66 17.94 12.93
N THR A 205 8.82 17.83 12.30
CA THR A 205 9.92 17.00 12.83
C THR A 205 10.62 17.64 14.03
N ASP A 206 10.46 18.96 14.23
CA ASP A 206 10.96 19.67 15.41
C ASP A 206 10.09 19.35 16.63
N PRO A 207 10.63 18.67 17.67
CA PRO A 207 9.86 18.30 18.85
C PRO A 207 9.44 19.50 19.72
N GLU A 208 9.96 20.71 19.48
CA GLU A 208 9.47 21.92 20.15
C GLU A 208 8.14 22.41 19.56
N LEU A 209 7.72 21.87 18.42
CA LEU A 209 6.49 22.20 17.72
C LEU A 209 5.42 21.12 17.94
N GLU A 210 4.61 21.30 18.99
CA GLU A 210 3.61 20.32 19.41
C GLU A 210 2.22 20.55 18.79
N PHE A 211 2.11 20.41 17.46
CA PHE A 211 0.82 20.48 16.77
C PHE A 211 0.72 19.49 15.61
N PHE A 212 -0.51 19.06 15.32
CA PHE A 212 -0.84 18.25 14.16
C PHE A 212 -1.34 19.11 13.00
N ILE A 213 -1.21 18.56 11.79
CA ILE A 213 -1.81 19.08 10.57
C ILE A 213 -2.71 17.98 10.02
N ASP A 214 -3.99 18.30 9.85
CA ASP A 214 -4.97 17.40 9.27
C ASP A 214 -5.13 17.68 7.77
N ALA A 215 -4.36 16.98 6.95
CA ALA A 215 -4.40 17.13 5.50
C ALA A 215 -5.73 16.66 4.88
N TYR A 216 -6.53 15.86 5.58
CA TYR A 216 -7.86 15.48 5.10
C TYR A 216 -8.87 16.60 5.32
N ASN A 217 -8.76 17.31 6.45
CA ASN A 217 -9.63 18.42 6.83
C ASN A 217 -9.01 19.78 6.47
N GLY A 218 -8.52 19.94 5.24
CA GLY A 218 -8.11 21.25 4.73
C GLY A 218 -6.75 21.76 5.23
N GLY A 219 -5.89 20.87 5.75
CA GLY A 219 -4.63 21.29 6.37
C GLY A 219 -4.83 21.94 7.75
N LYS A 220 -5.97 21.69 8.41
CA LYS A 220 -6.30 22.28 9.71
C LYS A 220 -5.20 21.99 10.74
N ILE A 221 -4.66 23.06 11.31
CA ILE A 221 -3.79 22.99 12.49
C ILE A 221 -4.64 22.52 13.67
N SER A 222 -4.22 21.43 14.30
CA SER A 222 -4.94 20.78 15.40
C SER A 222 -3.98 20.52 16.54
N PHE A 223 -4.34 20.95 17.75
CA PHE A 223 -3.62 20.54 18.96
C PHE A 223 -4.15 19.19 19.46
N LEU A 224 -3.59 18.69 20.57
CA LEU A 224 -3.90 17.35 21.04
C LEU A 224 -5.39 17.16 21.36
N GLU A 225 -6.03 18.17 21.93
CA GLU A 225 -7.47 18.18 22.21
C GLU A 225 -8.31 18.18 20.93
N ASP A 226 -7.93 18.99 19.93
CA ASP A 226 -8.63 19.06 18.64
C ASP A 226 -8.52 17.71 17.88
N ALA A 227 -7.34 17.08 17.94
CA ALA A 227 -7.11 15.77 17.34
C ALA A 227 -7.90 14.68 18.07
N ALA A 228 -8.01 14.76 19.41
CA ALA A 228 -8.85 13.87 20.19
C ALA A 228 -10.32 14.02 19.79
N GLU A 229 -10.85 15.24 19.73
CA GLU A 229 -12.22 15.52 19.28
C GLU A 229 -12.50 14.97 17.87
N THR A 230 -11.57 15.16 16.94
CA THR A 230 -11.67 14.60 15.58
C THR A 230 -11.82 13.08 15.62
N LEU A 231 -11.05 12.40 16.47
CA LEU A 231 -11.14 10.94 16.62
C LEU A 231 -12.41 10.53 17.36
N GLU A 232 -12.88 11.30 18.34
CA GLU A 232 -14.15 11.04 19.01
C GLU A 232 -15.32 11.04 18.02
N ASN A 233 -15.32 11.99 17.08
CA ASN A 233 -16.31 12.05 16.01
C ASN A 233 -16.21 10.84 15.06
N ILE A 234 -15.00 10.35 14.77
CA ILE A 234 -14.78 9.16 13.94
C ILE A 234 -15.24 7.87 14.63
N TYR A 235 -14.94 7.72 15.92
CA TYR A 235 -15.23 6.49 16.66
C TYR A 235 -16.60 6.46 17.35
N GLY A 236 -17.25 7.61 17.49
CA GLY A 236 -18.49 7.76 18.27
C GLY A 236 -18.30 7.49 19.77
N ARG A 237 -17.08 7.62 20.30
CA ARG A 237 -16.75 7.41 21.72
C ARG A 237 -15.56 8.28 22.12
N SER A 238 -15.43 8.54 23.42
CA SER A 238 -14.32 9.36 23.92
C SER A 238 -12.96 8.71 23.68
N VAL A 239 -11.99 9.52 23.27
CA VAL A 239 -10.62 9.13 22.92
C VAL A 239 -9.66 9.96 23.74
N LYS A 240 -8.74 9.29 24.43
CA LYS A 240 -7.58 9.96 25.03
C LYS A 240 -6.36 9.70 24.16
N LEU A 241 -5.84 10.76 23.55
CA LEU A 241 -4.57 10.69 22.85
C LEU A 241 -3.41 10.73 23.85
N ASP A 242 -2.45 9.83 23.63
CA ASP A 242 -1.19 9.84 24.35
C ASP A 242 -0.35 11.04 23.86
N PRO A 243 0.04 12.00 24.72
CA PRO A 243 0.96 13.09 24.34
C PRO A 243 2.25 12.59 23.71
N GLY A 244 2.65 11.34 23.99
CA GLY A 244 3.74 10.66 23.32
C GLY A 244 3.62 10.61 21.79
N PHE A 245 2.46 10.85 21.18
CA PHE A 245 2.35 10.99 19.72
C PHE A 245 3.01 12.25 19.16
N LEU A 246 2.98 13.38 19.88
CA LEU A 246 3.66 14.62 19.48
C LEU A 246 5.14 14.61 19.84
N GLN A 247 5.52 13.83 20.84
CA GLN A 247 6.89 13.78 21.38
C GLN A 247 7.77 12.75 20.66
N ARG A 248 7.25 12.05 19.65
CA ARG A 248 8.06 11.13 18.83
C ARG A 248 9.03 11.94 17.99
N LYS A 249 10.31 11.73 18.25
CA LYS A 249 11.41 12.31 17.45
C LYS A 249 11.63 11.56 16.14
N ASP A 250 11.20 10.30 16.09
CA ASP A 250 11.45 9.41 14.97
C ASP A 250 10.32 9.53 13.95
N GLN A 251 10.69 9.84 12.70
CA GLN A 251 9.79 9.79 11.56
C GLN A 251 9.19 8.38 11.45
N ILE A 252 7.92 8.29 11.03
CA ILE A 252 7.34 6.99 10.71
C ILE A 252 8.19 6.31 9.61
N PRO A 253 8.69 5.09 9.83
CA PRO A 253 9.43 4.40 8.78
C PRO A 253 8.56 4.21 7.54
N SER A 254 9.12 4.35 6.34
CA SER A 254 8.36 4.23 5.07
C SER A 254 7.59 2.92 4.98
N ARG A 255 8.14 1.83 5.53
CA ARG A 255 7.45 0.53 5.61
C ARG A 255 6.17 0.57 6.42
N VAL A 256 6.13 1.33 7.51
CA VAL A 256 4.92 1.51 8.33
C VAL A 256 3.87 2.29 7.55
N PHE A 257 4.30 3.36 6.86
CA PHE A 257 3.44 4.15 5.99
C PHE A 257 2.82 3.30 4.86
N PHE A 258 3.65 2.56 4.12
CA PHE A 258 3.17 1.69 3.05
C PHE A 258 2.30 0.56 3.56
N THR A 259 2.59 -0.01 4.73
CA THR A 259 1.73 -1.03 5.35
C THR A 259 0.32 -0.48 5.59
N ARG A 260 0.20 0.77 6.09
CA ARG A 260 -1.10 1.43 6.30
C ARG A 260 -1.84 1.65 4.98
N MET A 261 -1.15 2.17 3.97
CA MET A 261 -1.71 2.41 2.63
C MET A 261 -2.20 1.10 1.98
N LEU A 262 -1.38 0.06 2.01
CA LEU A 262 -1.70 -1.24 1.42
C LEU A 262 -2.83 -1.96 2.18
N ASN A 263 -2.87 -1.85 3.51
CA ASN A 263 -3.97 -2.42 4.30
C ASN A 263 -5.30 -1.71 4.01
N ASN A 264 -5.29 -0.38 3.83
CA ASN A 264 -6.50 0.35 3.41
C ASN A 264 -7.01 -0.18 2.06
N LEU A 265 -6.13 -0.26 1.05
CA LEU A 265 -6.48 -0.82 -0.28
C LEU A 265 -6.94 -2.27 -0.20
N LYS A 266 -6.22 -3.13 0.53
CA LYS A 266 -6.56 -4.56 0.69
C LYS A 266 -7.94 -4.73 1.33
N ALA A 267 -8.25 -3.94 2.36
CA ALA A 267 -9.56 -3.96 3.02
C ALA A 267 -10.68 -3.50 2.07
N ILE A 268 -10.45 -2.43 1.28
CA ILE A 268 -11.40 -1.97 0.26
C ILE A 268 -11.69 -3.07 -0.77
N TYR A 269 -10.64 -3.69 -1.31
CA TYR A 269 -10.80 -4.76 -2.31
C TYR A 269 -11.45 -6.01 -1.74
N ALA A 270 -11.09 -6.42 -0.51
CA ALA A 270 -11.73 -7.53 0.17
C ALA A 270 -13.22 -7.29 0.41
N ALA A 271 -13.61 -6.09 0.86
CA ALA A 271 -15.02 -5.71 1.05
C ALA A 271 -15.81 -5.72 -0.27
N ARG A 272 -15.15 -5.36 -1.38
CA ARG A 272 -15.70 -5.44 -2.75
C ARG A 272 -15.68 -6.85 -3.34
N LYS A 273 -15.13 -7.85 -2.62
CA LYS A 273 -14.88 -9.23 -3.09
C LYS A 273 -13.99 -9.28 -4.34
N ASP A 274 -13.20 -8.25 -4.58
CA ASP A 274 -12.15 -8.22 -5.60
C ASP A 274 -10.89 -8.86 -5.03
N TYR A 275 -10.93 -10.18 -4.89
CA TYR A 275 -9.83 -10.94 -4.31
C TYR A 275 -8.57 -10.94 -5.19
N LEU A 276 -8.69 -10.63 -6.49
CA LEU A 276 -7.54 -10.54 -7.37
C LEU A 276 -6.73 -9.28 -7.05
N ALA A 277 -7.39 -8.13 -6.93
CA ALA A 277 -6.75 -6.90 -6.49
C ALA A 277 -6.25 -6.99 -5.04
N ALA A 278 -7.01 -7.63 -4.15
CA ALA A 278 -6.56 -7.89 -2.77
C ALA A 278 -5.26 -8.72 -2.73
N LEU A 279 -5.14 -9.74 -3.60
CA LEU A 279 -3.92 -10.54 -3.72
C LEU A 279 -2.73 -9.73 -4.23
N GLN A 280 -2.96 -8.77 -5.13
CA GLN A 280 -1.91 -7.83 -5.54
C GLN A 280 -1.42 -7.03 -4.33
N MET A 281 -2.33 -6.50 -3.51
CA MET A 281 -1.95 -5.76 -2.29
C MET A 281 -1.17 -6.64 -1.29
N SER A 282 -1.57 -7.90 -1.11
CA SER A 282 -0.79 -8.88 -0.33
C SER A 282 0.62 -9.10 -0.90
N THR A 283 0.79 -9.06 -2.22
CA THR A 283 2.13 -9.16 -2.84
C THR A 283 3.02 -7.98 -2.45
N TYR A 284 2.49 -6.75 -2.50
CA TYR A 284 3.21 -5.57 -2.01
C TYR A 284 3.49 -5.67 -0.50
N LEU A 285 2.51 -6.07 0.32
CA LEU A 285 2.66 -6.20 1.78
C LEU A 285 3.74 -7.21 2.18
N ARG A 286 3.85 -8.34 1.48
CA ARG A 286 4.93 -9.32 1.71
C ARG A 286 6.31 -8.77 1.36
N ALA A 287 6.41 -7.84 0.41
CA ALA A 287 7.65 -7.13 0.12
C ALA A 287 7.96 -6.07 1.20
N THR A 288 6.93 -5.37 1.70
CA THR A 288 7.07 -4.38 2.77
C THR A 288 7.47 -5.01 4.11
N ARG A 289 6.88 -6.18 4.43
CA ARG A 289 7.03 -6.92 5.70
C ARG A 289 7.39 -8.40 5.45
N PRO A 290 8.63 -8.70 5.02
CA PRO A 290 9.03 -10.07 4.70
C PRO A 290 8.87 -11.01 5.90
N GLY A 291 8.20 -12.15 5.66
CA GLY A 291 8.01 -13.18 6.68
C GLY A 291 6.92 -12.90 7.70
N ASP A 292 6.11 -11.84 7.54
CA ASP A 292 4.96 -11.59 8.40
C ASP A 292 3.93 -12.73 8.31
N LEU A 293 3.70 -13.39 9.45
CA LEU A 293 2.82 -14.56 9.53
C LEU A 293 1.35 -14.20 9.32
N GLU A 294 0.94 -13.02 9.78
CA GLU A 294 -0.42 -12.53 9.56
C GLU A 294 -0.71 -12.36 8.07
N GLU A 295 0.19 -11.71 7.33
CA GLU A 295 0.05 -11.56 5.88
C GLU A 295 0.09 -12.88 5.13
N ILE A 296 0.94 -13.83 5.53
CA ILE A 296 1.00 -15.18 4.93
C ILE A 296 -0.36 -15.88 5.08
N ARG A 297 -0.93 -15.85 6.28
CA ARG A 297 -2.25 -16.42 6.56
C ARG A 297 -3.35 -15.75 5.74
N GLU A 298 -3.40 -14.42 5.74
CA GLU A 298 -4.40 -13.65 5.00
C GLU A 298 -4.32 -13.90 3.49
N THR A 299 -3.10 -13.99 2.93
CA THR A 299 -2.86 -14.40 1.54
C THR A 299 -3.47 -15.77 1.27
N GLY A 300 -3.32 -16.72 2.20
CA GLY A 300 -3.95 -18.04 2.11
C GLY A 300 -5.48 -17.97 2.00
N TYR A 301 -6.14 -17.11 2.78
CA TYR A 301 -7.60 -16.92 2.70
C TYR A 301 -8.02 -16.24 1.39
N ILE A 302 -7.27 -15.25 0.91
CA ILE A 302 -7.55 -14.61 -0.39
C ILE A 302 -7.44 -15.65 -1.53
N LEU A 303 -6.40 -16.49 -1.50
CA LEU A 303 -6.20 -17.57 -2.47
C LEU A 303 -7.32 -18.62 -2.42
N TYR A 304 -7.87 -18.90 -1.23
CA TYR A 304 -9.04 -19.76 -1.06
C TYR A 304 -10.25 -19.22 -1.84
N HIS A 305 -10.56 -17.92 -1.67
CA HIS A 305 -11.67 -17.28 -2.38
C HIS A 305 -11.45 -17.23 -3.91
N LEU A 306 -10.20 -17.12 -4.36
CA LEU A 306 -9.82 -17.23 -5.77
C LEU A 306 -9.82 -18.67 -6.30
N LYS A 307 -10.16 -19.67 -5.47
CA LYS A 307 -10.11 -21.11 -5.80
C LYS A 307 -8.71 -21.60 -6.22
N ARG A 308 -7.65 -20.89 -5.82
CA ARG A 308 -6.25 -21.26 -6.03
C ARG A 308 -5.81 -22.17 -4.89
N TYR A 309 -6.44 -23.34 -4.78
CA TYR A 309 -6.37 -24.19 -3.60
C TYR A 309 -4.98 -24.75 -3.29
N ALA A 310 -4.18 -25.05 -4.33
CA ALA A 310 -2.81 -25.50 -4.14
C ALA A 310 -1.96 -24.42 -3.43
N GLU A 311 -2.00 -23.18 -3.94
CA GLU A 311 -1.26 -22.05 -3.37
C GLU A 311 -1.83 -21.63 -2.01
N CYS A 312 -3.15 -21.70 -1.83
CA CYS A 312 -3.80 -21.54 -0.53
C CYS A 312 -3.23 -22.53 0.48
N ALA A 313 -3.15 -23.81 0.12
CA ALA A 313 -2.61 -24.83 1.01
C ALA A 313 -1.14 -24.58 1.34
N GLU A 314 -0.31 -24.20 0.36
CA GLU A 314 1.09 -23.82 0.58
C GLU A 314 1.22 -22.68 1.59
N ALA A 315 0.49 -21.58 1.40
CA ALA A 315 0.54 -20.42 2.30
C ALA A 315 0.07 -20.76 3.73
N LEU A 316 -1.03 -21.51 3.86
CA LEU A 316 -1.57 -21.89 5.18
C LEU A 316 -0.70 -22.93 5.89
N ILE A 317 -0.01 -23.81 5.16
CA ILE A 317 0.99 -24.73 5.73
C ILE A 317 2.21 -23.94 6.21
N GLU A 318 2.74 -23.00 5.41
CA GLU A 318 3.85 -22.12 5.82
C GLU A 318 3.51 -21.37 7.12
N TYR A 319 2.30 -20.83 7.22
CA TYR A 319 1.82 -20.20 8.45
C TYR A 319 1.84 -21.18 9.63
N LEU A 320 1.26 -22.38 9.48
CA LEU A 320 1.18 -23.37 10.56
C LEU A 320 2.54 -23.89 11.04
N GLU A 321 3.54 -23.97 10.15
CA GLU A 321 4.90 -24.39 10.50
C GLU A 321 5.64 -23.36 11.37
N ARG A 322 5.19 -22.10 11.32
CA ARG A 322 5.87 -20.95 11.97
C ARG A 322 5.00 -20.27 13.03
N ALA A 323 3.72 -20.64 13.14
CA ALA A 323 2.79 -20.07 14.09
C ALA A 323 3.25 -20.32 15.54
N PRO A 324 3.14 -19.33 16.43
CA PRO A 324 3.47 -19.51 17.84
C PRO A 324 2.47 -20.45 18.52
N ASP A 325 2.90 -21.10 19.61
CA ASP A 325 2.10 -22.10 20.32
C ASP A 325 0.77 -21.55 20.89
N ASP A 326 0.70 -20.24 21.14
CA ASP A 326 -0.47 -19.54 21.68
C ASP A 326 -1.38 -18.93 20.60
N ALA A 327 -1.11 -19.16 19.31
CA ALA A 327 -1.93 -18.69 18.20
C ALA A 327 -3.35 -19.28 18.25
N GLN A 328 -4.34 -18.41 18.47
CA GLN A 328 -5.74 -18.81 18.68
C GLN A 328 -6.43 -19.30 17.39
N ASP A 329 -5.90 -18.94 16.23
CA ASP A 329 -6.50 -19.19 14.93
C ASP A 329 -5.97 -20.45 14.23
N VAL A 330 -5.00 -21.16 14.82
CA VAL A 330 -4.45 -22.43 14.31
C VAL A 330 -5.56 -23.46 14.02
N ALA A 331 -6.56 -23.55 14.89
CA ALA A 331 -7.70 -24.45 14.71
C ALA A 331 -8.60 -24.05 13.52
N LYS A 332 -8.74 -22.75 13.22
CA LYS A 332 -9.47 -22.24 12.05
C LYS A 332 -8.70 -22.60 10.77
N VAL A 333 -7.39 -22.35 10.75
CA VAL A 333 -6.52 -22.67 9.60
C VAL A 333 -6.49 -24.17 9.29
N LYS A 334 -6.34 -25.03 10.30
CA LYS A 334 -6.39 -26.50 10.12
C LYS A 334 -7.72 -26.99 9.53
N ARG A 335 -8.84 -26.39 9.93
CA ARG A 335 -10.18 -26.71 9.36
C ARG A 335 -10.26 -26.35 7.88
N VAL A 336 -9.72 -25.21 7.47
CA VAL A 336 -9.67 -24.82 6.05
C VAL A 336 -8.86 -25.84 5.24
N LEU A 337 -7.67 -26.22 5.71
CA LEU A 337 -6.85 -27.24 5.05
C LEU A 337 -7.53 -28.62 4.98
N GLN A 338 -8.29 -29.01 6.00
CA GLN A 338 -9.08 -30.25 5.98
C GLN A 338 -10.18 -30.21 4.91
N LYS A 339 -10.89 -29.08 4.77
CA LYS A 339 -11.89 -28.90 3.70
C LYS A 339 -11.26 -29.03 2.31
N LEU A 340 -10.06 -28.46 2.11
CA LEU A 340 -9.34 -28.58 0.84
C LEU A 340 -8.94 -30.03 0.50
N LYS A 341 -8.56 -30.82 1.51
CA LYS A 341 -8.26 -32.26 1.33
C LYS A 341 -9.52 -33.05 1.00
N GLY A 342 -10.62 -32.82 1.72
CA GLY A 342 -11.90 -33.49 1.49
C GLY A 342 -12.52 -33.20 0.12
N ALA A 343 -12.33 -31.99 -0.42
CA ALA A 343 -12.76 -31.61 -1.77
C ALA A 343 -11.93 -32.26 -2.89
N HIS A 344 -10.73 -32.76 -2.58
CA HIS A 344 -9.93 -33.53 -3.54
C HIS A 344 -10.40 -34.99 -3.64
N ASP A 345 -11.13 -35.48 -2.63
CA ASP A 345 -11.65 -36.85 -2.52
C ASP A 345 -13.16 -36.97 -2.88
N GLY A 346 -13.86 -35.86 -3.14
CA GLY A 346 -15.27 -35.84 -3.54
C GLY A 346 -15.67 -34.57 -4.30
N ASP A 347 -16.30 -34.76 -5.46
CA ASP A 347 -16.90 -33.72 -6.31
C ASP A 347 -17.95 -32.88 -5.54
N ASP A 348 -18.12 -31.62 -5.95
CA ASP A 348 -19.15 -30.63 -5.57
C ASP A 348 -18.89 -29.68 -4.37
N LEU A 349 -18.56 -28.43 -4.69
CA LEU A 349 -18.86 -27.24 -3.87
C LEU A 349 -19.71 -26.25 -4.70
N ALA A 350 -20.92 -26.68 -5.04
CA ALA A 350 -22.00 -25.80 -5.45
C ALA A 350 -23.10 -25.85 -4.37
N GLY A 351 -23.04 -24.94 -3.40
CA GLY A 351 -24.17 -24.67 -2.50
C GLY A 351 -23.87 -24.85 -1.02
N ASN A 352 -23.27 -23.83 -0.42
CA ASN A 352 -23.61 -23.24 0.88
C ASN A 352 -22.35 -22.60 1.45
N ASP A 353 -22.15 -21.33 1.13
CA ASP A 353 -21.17 -20.48 1.82
C ASP A 353 -21.91 -19.29 2.41
N SER A 354 -22.29 -19.43 3.68
CA SER A 354 -22.89 -18.37 4.50
C SER A 354 -22.29 -18.37 5.92
N GLY A 355 -21.03 -18.79 6.09
CA GLY A 355 -20.47 -19.01 7.42
C GLY A 355 -18.95 -18.79 7.57
N ILE A 356 -18.32 -18.02 6.68
CA ILE A 356 -16.91 -17.63 6.84
C ILE A 356 -16.76 -16.22 7.46
N ASP A 357 -17.85 -15.44 7.51
CA ASP A 357 -17.87 -14.14 8.20
C ASP A 357 -18.19 -14.32 9.69
N GLU A 358 -17.16 -14.65 10.48
CA GLU A 358 -16.97 -14.27 11.89
C GLU A 358 -15.51 -14.48 12.32
#